data_AF-A0A2E4DRE4-F1
#
_entry.id   AF-A0A2E4DRE4-F1
#
_cell.length_a   1.000
_cell.length_b   1.000
_cell.length_c   1.000
_cell.angle_alpha   90.00
_cell.angle_beta   90.00
_cell.angle_gamma   90.00
#
_symmetry.space_group_name_H-M   'P 1'
#
loop_
_entity.id
_entity.type
_entity.pdbx_description
1 polymer ?
#
loop_
_entity_poly.entity_id
_entity_poly.type
_entity_poly.pdbx_seq_one_letter_code
_entity_poly.pdbx_strand_id
1 'polypeptide(L)'
;MISSFLCAASPFQLLHSSSNTLTVEFRLPKPDRQASFSQLIGIPAGSKPRVTVTSLKLVGSPDTNANSSPNSVSVAPIGIIRGQYIARIDVQPFHTNKIYEILQFQIDFDSPPIIRTTDRNSPYFEDFFRSNLLNYHQALNWRNVPQPTHTAPARALADFPQYKVFVSKTGLYKIESSDLTNLGIDLKTVDLSSIRIENRGLKVGAHVIDQNHNDYFDNTDGIVFYAEGLINNKFTDE
;
A
#
# COMPACT_ATOMS: atom_id res chain seq x y z
N MET A 1 19.97 -11.82 -27.12
CA MET A 1 20.59 -10.50 -27.41
C MET A 1 20.08 -9.51 -26.39
N ILE A 2 20.90 -9.16 -25.41
CA ILE A 2 20.54 -8.18 -24.38
C ILE A 2 21.02 -6.83 -24.95
N SER A 3 20.07 -6.03 -25.44
CA SER A 3 20.37 -4.71 -25.99
C SER A 3 20.80 -3.80 -24.85
N SER A 4 22.07 -3.42 -24.89
CA SER A 4 22.68 -2.38 -24.07
C SER A 4 21.99 -1.05 -24.35
N PHE A 5 21.05 -0.67 -23.47
CA PHE A 5 20.55 0.70 -23.40
C PHE A 5 21.66 1.57 -22.81
N LEU A 6 22.44 2.18 -23.70
CA LEU A 6 23.20 3.38 -23.39
C LEU A 6 22.23 4.37 -22.74
N CYS A 7 22.67 4.91 -21.60
CA CYS A 7 21.95 5.85 -20.75
C CYS A 7 21.61 7.13 -21.53
N ALA A 8 20.53 7.12 -22.30
CA ALA A 8 19.96 8.33 -22.87
C ALA A 8 19.35 9.12 -21.70
N ALA A 9 19.72 10.39 -21.57
CA ALA A 9 19.08 11.29 -20.63
C ALA A 9 17.56 11.28 -20.88
N SER A 10 16.76 11.25 -19.81
CA SER A 10 15.30 11.29 -19.93
C SER A 10 14.90 12.46 -20.84
N PRO A 11 13.95 12.26 -21.77
CA PRO A 11 13.45 13.34 -22.62
C PRO A 11 12.69 14.42 -21.82
N PHE A 12 12.43 14.18 -20.53
CA PHE A 12 11.79 15.09 -19.62
C PHE A 12 12.81 15.75 -18.69
N GLN A 13 12.71 17.07 -18.56
CA GLN A 13 13.51 17.87 -17.66
C GLN A 13 12.61 18.70 -16.76
N LEU A 14 12.91 18.67 -15.46
CA LEU A 14 12.26 19.53 -14.49
C LEU A 14 12.87 20.93 -14.57
N LEU A 15 12.08 21.93 -14.96
CA LEU A 15 12.51 23.33 -14.98
C LEU A 15 12.29 24.01 -13.64
N HIS A 16 11.12 23.79 -13.03
CA HIS A 16 10.74 24.41 -11.76
C HIS A 16 9.73 23.55 -10.98
N SER A 17 9.79 23.58 -9.65
CA SER A 17 8.82 22.94 -8.77
C SER A 17 8.50 23.83 -7.57
N SER A 18 7.22 24.02 -7.27
CA SER A 18 6.73 24.77 -6.10
C SER A 18 5.97 23.85 -5.12
N SER A 19 5.10 24.36 -4.26
CA SER A 19 4.23 23.50 -3.45
C SER A 19 3.07 22.89 -4.25
N ASN A 20 2.62 23.56 -5.31
CA ASN A 20 1.39 23.23 -6.03
C ASN A 20 1.59 23.21 -7.55
N THR A 21 2.78 23.51 -8.06
CA THR A 21 3.05 23.54 -9.49
C THR A 21 4.32 22.80 -9.85
N LEU A 22 4.35 22.28 -11.08
CA LEU A 22 5.50 21.62 -11.68
C LEU A 22 5.66 22.10 -13.12
N THR A 23 6.78 22.73 -13.46
CA THR A 23 7.09 23.14 -14.83
C THR A 23 8.08 22.17 -15.44
N VAL A 24 7.70 21.57 -16.57
CA VAL A 24 8.45 20.50 -17.23
C VAL A 24 8.73 20.90 -18.67
N GLU A 25 9.94 20.60 -19.14
CA GLU A 25 10.29 20.58 -20.56
C GLU A 25 10.38 19.14 -21.05
N PHE A 26 9.74 18.85 -22.17
CA PHE A 26 9.97 17.67 -22.97
C PHE A 26 10.76 18.05 -24.23
N ARG A 27 11.78 17.26 -24.56
CA ARG A 27 12.57 17.39 -25.78
C ARG A 27 12.57 16.07 -26.53
N LEU A 28 12.18 16.10 -27.80
CA LEU A 28 12.15 14.92 -28.67
C LEU A 28 13.58 14.36 -28.86
N PRO A 29 13.87 13.12 -28.44
CA PRO A 29 15.16 12.49 -28.71
C PRO A 29 15.36 12.24 -30.20
N LYS A 30 16.55 12.55 -30.73
CA LYS A 30 16.93 12.21 -32.12
C LYS A 30 17.82 10.95 -32.08
N PRO A 31 17.61 9.94 -32.94
CA PRO A 31 16.65 9.82 -34.04
C PRO A 31 15.36 9.03 -33.69
N ASP A 32 14.87 9.13 -32.44
CA ASP A 32 13.81 8.27 -31.93
C ASP A 32 12.45 8.53 -32.62
N ARG A 33 11.75 7.45 -33.00
CA ARG A 33 10.41 7.49 -33.62
C ARG A 33 9.33 6.95 -32.68
N GLN A 34 9.60 6.84 -31.39
CA GLN A 34 8.61 6.41 -30.41
C GLN A 34 7.36 7.31 -30.46
N ALA A 35 6.19 6.68 -30.58
CA ALA A 35 4.92 7.40 -30.75
C ALA A 35 4.51 8.21 -29.51
N SER A 36 4.95 7.80 -28.32
CA SER A 36 4.66 8.45 -27.06
C SER A 36 5.76 8.26 -26.03
N PHE A 37 6.01 9.28 -25.22
CA PHE A 37 6.98 9.26 -24.14
C PHE A 37 6.26 9.44 -22.80
N SER A 38 6.71 8.70 -21.79
CA SER A 38 6.06 8.72 -20.48
C SER A 38 7.05 8.97 -19.36
N GLN A 39 6.60 9.67 -18.32
CA GLN A 39 7.40 9.95 -17.13
C GLN A 39 6.52 9.92 -15.89
N LEU A 40 7.02 9.32 -14.81
CA LEU A 40 6.31 9.33 -13.52
C LEU A 40 6.59 10.61 -12.76
N ILE A 41 5.57 11.09 -12.06
CA ILE A 41 5.64 12.18 -11.08
C ILE A 41 4.92 11.75 -9.81
N GLY A 42 5.42 12.21 -8.66
CA GLY A 42 4.61 12.22 -7.46
C GLY A 42 3.54 13.30 -7.58
N ILE A 43 2.37 13.04 -7.00
CA ILE A 43 1.28 14.02 -6.90
C ILE A 43 0.75 14.07 -5.47
N PRO A 44 0.02 15.12 -5.10
CA PRO A 44 -0.68 15.12 -3.84
C PRO A 44 -1.87 14.17 -3.77
N ALA A 45 -2.19 13.70 -2.56
CA ALA A 45 -3.32 12.82 -2.32
C ALA A 45 -4.64 13.45 -2.81
N GLY A 46 -5.37 12.72 -3.65
CA GLY A 46 -6.65 13.18 -4.20
C GLY A 46 -6.55 14.30 -5.25
N SER A 47 -5.35 14.75 -5.61
CA SER A 47 -5.16 15.82 -6.59
C SER A 47 -5.58 15.38 -8.00
N LYS A 48 -6.22 16.29 -8.75
CA LYS A 48 -6.51 16.11 -10.18
C LYS A 48 -5.60 17.05 -10.97
N PRO A 49 -4.39 16.60 -11.37
CA PRO A 49 -3.42 17.46 -12.03
C PRO A 49 -3.98 18.06 -13.33
N ARG A 50 -3.78 19.36 -13.53
CA ARG A 50 -4.18 20.08 -14.74
C ARG A 50 -2.94 20.50 -15.50
N VAL A 51 -2.94 20.34 -16.83
CA VAL A 51 -1.80 20.64 -17.68
C VAL A 51 -2.10 21.85 -18.53
N THR A 52 -1.15 22.79 -18.56
CA THR A 52 -1.18 23.95 -19.45
C THR A 52 0.13 24.00 -20.23
N VAL A 53 0.07 23.90 -21.56
CA VAL A 53 1.25 24.08 -22.42
C VAL A 53 1.59 25.56 -22.46
N THR A 54 2.81 25.92 -22.05
CA THR A 54 3.27 27.30 -21.93
C THR A 54 4.10 27.73 -23.15
N SER A 55 4.86 26.80 -23.74
CA SER A 55 5.65 27.05 -24.94
C SER A 55 5.84 25.77 -25.75
N LEU A 56 5.99 25.90 -27.06
CA LEU A 56 6.26 24.77 -27.95
C LEU A 56 7.18 25.19 -29.09
N LYS A 57 7.97 24.25 -29.60
CA LYS A 57 8.78 24.39 -30.82
C LYS A 57 8.50 23.23 -31.75
N LEU A 58 8.12 23.53 -32.99
CA LEU A 58 7.88 22.52 -34.02
C LEU A 58 9.15 22.29 -34.86
N VAL A 59 9.35 21.05 -35.32
CA VAL A 59 10.39 20.75 -36.31
C VAL A 59 10.11 21.53 -37.60
N GLY A 60 11.11 22.26 -38.10
CA GLY A 60 11.00 23.04 -39.33
C GLY A 60 10.23 24.36 -39.21
N SER A 61 9.83 24.77 -38.00
CA SER A 61 9.19 26.06 -37.73
C SER A 61 10.13 26.97 -36.91
N PRO A 62 10.33 28.23 -37.31
CA PRO A 62 11.07 29.19 -36.49
C PRO A 62 10.27 29.72 -35.29
N ASP A 63 8.94 29.60 -35.30
CA ASP A 63 8.08 30.24 -34.29
C ASP A 63 7.79 29.37 -33.05
N THR A 64 7.87 29.99 -31.87
CA THR A 64 7.40 29.46 -30.59
C THR A 64 5.98 29.96 -30.30
N ASN A 65 4.96 29.39 -30.93
CA ASN A 65 3.57 29.80 -30.71
C ASN A 65 2.90 28.94 -29.62
N ALA A 66 2.66 29.54 -28.43
CA ALA A 66 2.02 28.88 -27.27
C ALA A 66 0.57 28.41 -27.52
N ASN A 67 -0.09 28.89 -28.57
CA ASN A 67 -1.47 28.52 -28.90
C ASN A 67 -1.53 27.37 -29.92
N SER A 68 -1.14 26.14 -29.54
CA SER A 68 -1.73 24.96 -30.20
C SER A 68 -1.62 23.63 -29.46
N SER A 69 -2.80 23.06 -29.24
CA SER A 69 -3.20 21.68 -28.93
C SER A 69 -3.01 21.16 -27.49
N PRO A 70 -4.08 21.15 -26.66
CA PRO A 70 -4.09 20.49 -25.35
C PRO A 70 -3.95 18.96 -25.42
N ASN A 71 -3.92 18.37 -26.62
CA ASN A 71 -4.01 16.92 -26.81
C ASN A 71 -2.64 16.21 -26.90
N SER A 72 -1.53 16.95 -26.99
CA SER A 72 -0.19 16.35 -27.12
C SER A 72 0.44 15.98 -25.78
N VAL A 73 -0.04 16.54 -24.67
CA VAL A 73 0.44 16.28 -23.32
C VAL A 73 -0.75 15.95 -22.44
N SER A 74 -0.70 14.84 -21.73
CA SER A 74 -1.71 14.47 -20.73
C SER A 74 -1.04 14.04 -19.43
N VAL A 75 -1.73 14.27 -18.32
CA VAL A 75 -1.28 13.83 -17.00
C VAL A 75 -2.45 13.14 -16.31
N ALA A 76 -2.23 11.90 -15.88
CA ALA A 76 -3.27 11.09 -15.24
C ALA A 76 -2.73 10.43 -13.96
N PRO A 77 -3.45 10.51 -12.83
CA PRO A 77 -3.16 9.68 -11.66
C PRO A 77 -3.18 8.19 -12.02
N ILE A 78 -2.17 7.44 -11.59
CA ILE A 78 -2.08 6.00 -11.86
C ILE A 78 -2.25 5.14 -10.61
N GLY A 79 -2.09 5.72 -9.42
CA GLY A 79 -2.32 5.02 -8.16
C GLY A 79 -1.37 5.45 -7.04
N ILE A 80 -1.18 4.53 -6.09
CA ILE A 80 -0.38 4.73 -4.87
C ILE A 80 0.65 3.61 -4.78
N ILE A 81 1.91 3.96 -4.47
CA ILE A 81 2.96 2.99 -4.13
C ILE A 81 3.53 3.39 -2.77
N ARG A 82 3.37 2.52 -1.76
CA ARG A 82 3.97 2.69 -0.42
C ARG A 82 3.72 4.09 0.19
N GLY A 83 2.50 4.60 0.04
CA GLY A 83 2.10 5.92 0.55
C GLY A 83 2.43 7.12 -0.37
N GLN A 84 3.16 6.92 -1.48
CA GLN A 84 3.37 7.93 -2.51
C GLN A 84 2.27 7.83 -3.57
N TYR A 85 1.48 8.89 -3.77
CA TYR A 85 0.60 9.00 -4.93
C TYR A 85 1.41 9.35 -6.17
N ILE A 86 1.09 8.72 -7.28
CA ILE A 86 1.83 8.83 -8.54
C ILE A 86 0.86 9.14 -9.68
N ALA A 87 1.30 10.01 -10.57
CA ALA A 87 0.71 10.23 -11.89
C ALA A 87 1.74 9.95 -12.99
N ARG A 88 1.24 9.70 -14.19
CA ARG A 88 2.03 9.58 -15.40
C ARG A 88 1.78 10.78 -16.30
N ILE A 89 2.87 11.40 -16.73
CA ILE A 89 2.89 12.33 -17.86
C ILE A 89 3.00 11.48 -19.12
N ASP A 90 2.15 11.71 -20.11
CA ASP A 90 2.21 11.10 -21.44
C ASP A 90 2.31 12.22 -22.49
N VAL A 91 3.36 12.19 -23.32
CA VAL A 91 3.59 13.14 -24.42
C VAL A 91 3.56 12.40 -25.75
N GLN A 92 2.76 12.89 -26.68
CA GLN A 92 2.69 12.44 -28.08
C GLN A 92 3.31 13.52 -28.98
N PRO A 93 4.61 13.41 -29.32
CA PRO A 93 5.29 14.46 -30.08
C PRO A 93 4.92 14.46 -31.57
N PHE A 94 4.32 13.38 -32.07
CA PHE A 94 3.83 13.27 -33.44
C PHE A 94 2.31 13.38 -33.43
N HIS A 95 1.78 14.53 -33.88
CA HIS A 95 0.34 14.75 -33.91
C HIS A 95 -0.10 15.32 -35.26
N THR A 96 -0.92 14.55 -35.98
CA THR A 96 -1.36 14.89 -37.35
C THR A 96 -0.14 15.18 -38.25
N ASN A 97 0.07 16.45 -38.62
CA ASN A 97 1.16 16.90 -39.49
C ASN A 97 2.20 17.73 -38.72
N LYS A 98 2.16 17.70 -37.39
CA LYS A 98 3.03 18.48 -36.51
C LYS A 98 3.96 17.55 -35.75
N ILE A 99 5.23 17.93 -35.68
CA ILE A 99 6.24 17.26 -34.85
C ILE A 99 6.74 18.27 -33.82
N TYR A 100 6.46 18.00 -32.55
CA TYR A 100 6.90 18.83 -31.44
C TYR A 100 8.33 18.46 -31.04
N GLU A 101 9.29 19.35 -31.32
CA GLU A 101 10.69 19.19 -30.93
C GLU A 101 10.89 19.51 -29.44
N ILE A 102 10.22 20.58 -28.97
CA ILE A 102 10.25 21.03 -27.58
C ILE A 102 8.82 21.35 -27.13
N LEU A 103 8.46 20.90 -25.94
CA LEU A 103 7.21 21.25 -25.25
C LEU A 103 7.54 21.68 -23.82
N GLN A 104 7.18 22.90 -23.46
CA GLN A 104 7.18 23.35 -22.07
C GLN A 104 5.75 23.43 -21.59
N PHE A 105 5.48 22.84 -20.43
CA PHE A 105 4.16 22.82 -19.83
C PHE A 105 4.24 22.91 -18.32
N GLN A 106 3.20 23.50 -17.75
CA GLN A 106 2.98 23.56 -16.32
C GLN A 106 1.91 22.54 -15.94
N ILE A 107 2.16 21.84 -14.84
CA ILE A 107 1.21 20.98 -14.17
C ILE A 107 0.82 21.67 -12.87
N ASP A 108 -0.47 21.96 -12.73
CA ASP A 108 -1.06 22.53 -11.53
C ASP A 108 -1.72 21.42 -10.72
N PHE A 109 -1.38 21.35 -9.43
CA PHE A 109 -1.97 20.43 -8.47
C PHE A 109 -2.99 21.16 -7.63
N ASP A 110 -4.17 20.57 -7.47
CA ASP A 110 -5.14 21.04 -6.49
C ASP A 110 -4.50 21.03 -5.08
N SER A 111 -4.69 22.10 -4.32
CA SER A 111 -4.03 22.34 -3.03
C SER A 111 -4.14 21.14 -2.08
N PRO A 112 -3.04 20.46 -1.76
CA PRO A 112 -3.09 19.36 -0.81
C PRO A 112 -3.06 19.83 0.64
N PRO A 113 -3.65 19.06 1.57
CA PRO A 113 -3.39 19.23 2.98
C PRO A 113 -1.88 19.06 3.24
N ILE A 114 -1.28 20.02 3.93
CA ILE A 114 0.11 19.94 4.37
C ILE A 114 0.18 18.85 5.47
N ILE A 115 0.55 17.62 5.11
CA ILE A 115 0.80 16.57 6.10
C ILE A 115 2.30 16.58 6.41
N ARG A 116 2.69 17.20 7.53
CA ARG A 116 4.05 17.13 8.07
C ARG A 116 4.15 15.94 9.01
N THR A 117 4.77 14.84 8.58
CA THR A 117 5.15 13.77 9.51
C THR A 117 6.44 13.05 9.11
N THR A 118 7.10 12.54 10.16
CA THR A 118 8.41 11.92 10.20
C THR A 118 8.25 10.42 10.38
N ASP A 119 8.00 9.68 9.29
CA ASP A 119 8.48 8.30 9.26
C ASP A 119 8.88 7.99 7.83
N ARG A 120 10.20 7.97 7.63
CA ARG A 120 10.84 7.87 6.33
C ARG A 120 11.63 6.57 6.31
N ASN A 121 11.61 5.96 5.13
CA ASN A 121 12.55 4.96 4.65
C ASN A 121 12.07 3.52 4.83
N SER A 122 11.41 3.01 3.79
CA SER A 122 11.79 1.70 3.28
C SER A 122 12.92 1.94 2.27
N PRO A 123 14.20 1.70 2.60
CA PRO A 123 15.34 2.04 1.74
C PRO A 123 15.17 1.55 0.29
N TYR A 124 14.61 0.35 0.13
CA TYR A 124 14.37 -0.30 -1.16
C TYR A 124 13.44 0.49 -2.12
N PHE A 125 12.53 1.31 -1.61
CA PHE A 125 11.62 2.08 -2.47
C PHE A 125 12.12 3.50 -2.74
N GLU A 126 13.04 4.02 -1.92
CA GLU A 126 13.60 5.36 -2.14
C GLU A 126 14.43 5.43 -3.42
N ASP A 127 15.20 4.38 -3.72
CA ASP A 127 15.98 4.32 -4.96
C ASP A 127 15.07 4.27 -6.19
N PHE A 128 13.96 3.53 -6.09
CA PHE A 128 12.94 3.51 -7.14
C PHE A 128 12.36 4.92 -7.35
N PHE A 129 11.92 5.60 -6.28
CA PHE A 129 11.32 6.93 -6.42
C PHE A 129 12.31 7.99 -6.91
N ARG A 130 13.55 7.96 -6.42
CA ARG A 130 14.61 8.88 -6.86
C ARG A 130 14.95 8.71 -8.34
N SER A 131 14.90 7.47 -8.83
CA SER A 131 15.23 7.15 -10.23
C SER A 131 14.06 7.37 -11.19
N ASN A 132 12.81 7.27 -10.72
CA ASN A 132 11.64 7.25 -11.59
C ASN A 132 10.73 8.47 -11.45
N LEU A 133 10.71 9.18 -10.32
CA LEU A 133 9.87 10.36 -10.15
C LEU A 133 10.62 11.63 -10.54
N LEU A 134 10.13 12.33 -11.57
CA LEU A 134 10.76 13.56 -12.06
C LEU A 134 10.85 14.64 -10.97
N ASN A 135 9.87 14.67 -10.06
CA ASN A 135 9.77 15.63 -8.97
C ASN A 135 9.96 14.98 -7.58
N TYR A 136 10.80 13.95 -7.48
CA TYR A 136 11.04 13.19 -6.25
C TYR A 136 11.14 14.07 -4.99
N HIS A 137 11.95 15.13 -5.03
CA HIS A 137 12.17 16.02 -3.88
C HIS A 137 10.89 16.76 -3.43
N GLN A 138 10.07 17.20 -4.38
CA GLN A 138 8.78 17.84 -4.11
C GLN A 138 7.78 16.82 -3.55
N ALA A 139 7.73 15.63 -4.16
CA ALA A 139 6.81 14.56 -3.86
C ALA A 139 6.93 13.99 -2.43
N LEU A 140 8.11 14.14 -1.81
CA LEU A 140 8.34 13.77 -0.40
C LEU A 140 7.34 14.43 0.57
N ASN A 141 6.82 15.61 0.24
CA ASN A 141 5.90 16.36 1.09
C ASN A 141 4.43 15.90 0.96
N TRP A 142 4.16 14.93 0.09
CA TRP A 142 2.81 14.48 -0.27
C TRP A 142 2.54 13.02 0.05
N ARG A 143 3.43 12.38 0.81
CA ARG A 143 3.25 10.98 1.17
C ARG A 143 2.16 10.86 2.22
N ASN A 144 1.24 9.92 2.01
CA ASN A 144 0.35 9.46 3.06
C ASN A 144 1.18 8.65 4.05
N VAL A 145 1.32 9.20 5.25
CA VAL A 145 1.81 8.44 6.39
C VAL A 145 0.61 7.68 6.95
N PRO A 146 0.73 6.35 7.16
CA PRO A 146 -0.25 5.66 7.98
C PRO A 146 -0.34 6.44 9.29
N GLN A 147 -1.53 6.94 9.64
CA GLN A 147 -1.74 7.38 11.03
C GLN A 147 -1.24 6.23 11.91
N PRO A 148 -0.47 6.51 12.98
CA PRO A 148 -0.09 5.46 13.90
C PRO A 148 -1.38 4.74 14.26
N THR A 149 -1.53 3.51 13.75
CA THR A 149 -2.60 2.62 14.17
C THR A 149 -2.51 2.64 15.65
N HIS A 150 -3.58 3.08 16.33
CA HIS A 150 -3.69 2.99 17.78
C HIS A 150 -3.11 1.63 18.14
N THR A 151 -1.97 1.67 18.83
CA THR A 151 -1.29 0.45 19.25
C THR A 151 -2.39 -0.37 19.90
N ALA A 152 -2.60 -1.59 19.38
CA ALA A 152 -3.48 -2.53 20.08
C ALA A 152 -3.05 -2.45 21.54
N PRO A 153 -3.99 -2.17 22.47
CA PRO A 153 -3.64 -1.97 23.87
C PRO A 153 -2.70 -3.12 24.23
N ALA A 154 -1.57 -2.78 24.86
CA ALA A 154 -0.58 -3.77 25.23
C ALA A 154 -1.34 -4.94 25.83
N ARG A 155 -1.30 -6.10 25.14
CA ARG A 155 -2.00 -7.28 25.61
C ARG A 155 -1.47 -7.46 27.01
N ALA A 156 -2.33 -7.30 28.02
CA ALA A 156 -1.95 -7.65 29.38
C ALA A 156 -1.38 -9.06 29.25
N LEU A 157 -0.12 -9.23 29.65
CA LEU A 157 0.42 -10.57 29.80
C LEU A 157 -0.60 -11.27 30.66
N ALA A 158 -1.29 -12.25 30.09
CA ALA A 158 -2.24 -12.99 30.87
C ALA A 158 -1.41 -13.64 31.97
N ASP A 159 -1.69 -13.31 33.23
CA ASP A 159 -1.03 -13.92 34.39
C ASP A 159 -1.36 -15.42 34.53
N PHE A 160 -2.06 -15.98 33.54
CA PHE A 160 -2.58 -17.34 33.48
C PHE A 160 -2.19 -18.00 32.16
N PRO A 161 -1.95 -19.33 32.16
CA PRO A 161 -1.59 -20.06 30.95
C PRO A 161 -2.72 -19.97 29.90
N GLN A 162 -2.33 -19.71 28.66
CA GLN A 162 -3.25 -19.64 27.52
C GLN A 162 -2.87 -20.66 26.46
N TYR A 163 -3.85 -21.44 26.03
CA TYR A 163 -3.68 -22.45 25.00
C TYR A 163 -4.52 -22.11 23.77
N LYS A 164 -3.95 -22.30 22.58
CA LYS A 164 -4.64 -22.05 21.32
C LYS A 164 -5.25 -23.35 20.83
N VAL A 165 -6.59 -23.37 20.72
CA VAL A 165 -7.32 -24.47 20.10
C VAL A 165 -7.50 -24.19 18.61
N PHE A 166 -7.08 -25.13 17.76
CA PHE A 166 -7.28 -25.05 16.32
C PHE A 166 -8.60 -25.73 15.95
N VAL A 167 -9.44 -25.03 15.19
CA VAL A 167 -10.77 -25.49 14.78
C VAL A 167 -10.83 -25.50 13.26
N SER A 168 -11.12 -26.66 12.68
CA SER A 168 -11.19 -26.85 11.22
C SER A 168 -12.62 -26.85 10.68
N LYS A 169 -13.62 -27.14 11.52
CA LYS A 169 -15.03 -27.21 11.13
C LYS A 169 -15.90 -26.48 12.14
N THR A 170 -17.02 -25.95 11.69
CA THR A 170 -18.02 -25.38 12.59
C THR A 170 -18.75 -26.50 13.32
N GLY A 171 -18.84 -26.45 14.65
CA GLY A 171 -19.52 -27.47 15.44
C GLY A 171 -19.27 -27.38 16.95
N LEU A 172 -19.82 -28.35 17.68
CA LEU A 172 -19.51 -28.55 19.09
C LEU A 172 -18.22 -29.36 19.24
N TYR A 173 -17.35 -28.88 20.11
CA TYR A 173 -16.07 -29.50 20.46
C TYR A 173 -16.05 -29.82 21.95
N LYS A 174 -15.39 -30.92 22.32
CA LYS A 174 -15.11 -31.31 23.70
C LYS A 174 -13.59 -31.38 23.87
N ILE A 175 -13.08 -30.72 24.90
CA ILE A 175 -11.70 -30.88 25.38
C ILE A 175 -11.74 -31.88 26.53
N GLU A 176 -10.92 -32.91 26.43
CA GLU A 176 -10.76 -33.95 27.45
C GLU A 176 -9.41 -33.79 28.16
N SER A 177 -9.27 -34.39 29.34
CA SER A 177 -8.01 -34.38 30.12
C SER A 177 -6.83 -34.99 29.37
N SER A 178 -7.08 -35.96 28.47
CA SER A 178 -6.08 -36.49 27.55
C SER A 178 -5.51 -35.43 26.60
N ASP A 179 -6.31 -34.48 26.15
CA ASP A 179 -5.85 -33.43 25.23
C ASP A 179 -4.84 -32.51 25.90
N LEU A 180 -5.03 -32.21 27.19
CA LEU A 180 -4.14 -31.34 27.96
C LEU A 180 -2.88 -32.09 28.43
N THR A 181 -3.02 -33.33 28.90
CA THR A 181 -1.86 -34.15 29.32
C THR A 181 -0.92 -34.46 28.15
N ASN A 182 -1.45 -34.67 26.94
CA ASN A 182 -0.66 -34.83 25.72
C ASN A 182 0.19 -33.58 25.38
N LEU A 183 -0.21 -32.40 25.86
CA LEU A 183 0.54 -31.15 25.74
C LEU A 183 1.51 -30.91 26.91
N GLY A 184 1.63 -31.87 27.85
CA GLY A 184 2.46 -31.76 29.04
C GLY A 184 1.90 -30.86 30.14
N ILE A 185 0.59 -30.60 30.13
CA ILE A 185 -0.08 -29.77 31.13
C ILE A 185 -0.38 -30.60 32.38
N ASP A 186 0.01 -30.10 33.55
CA ASP A 186 -0.36 -30.70 34.83
C ASP A 186 -1.81 -30.36 35.17
N LEU A 187 -2.70 -31.36 35.10
CA LEU A 187 -4.13 -31.20 35.35
C LEU A 187 -4.44 -30.68 36.75
N LYS A 188 -3.55 -30.90 37.73
CA LYS A 188 -3.73 -30.40 39.11
C LYS A 188 -3.70 -28.87 39.19
N THR A 189 -3.17 -28.22 38.16
CA THR A 189 -3.10 -26.76 38.05
C THR A 189 -4.29 -26.16 37.31
N VAL A 190 -5.21 -27.00 36.81
CA VAL A 190 -6.39 -26.59 36.05
C VAL A 190 -7.60 -26.58 36.97
N ASP A 191 -8.00 -25.38 37.38
CA ASP A 191 -9.26 -25.11 38.07
C ASP A 191 -10.38 -24.96 37.03
N LEU A 192 -11.34 -25.88 37.08
CA LEU A 192 -12.44 -25.98 36.12
C LEU A 192 -13.36 -24.75 36.13
N SER A 193 -13.63 -24.18 37.30
CA SER A 193 -14.45 -22.97 37.47
C SER A 193 -13.81 -21.72 36.87
N SER A 194 -12.49 -21.71 36.73
CA SER A 194 -11.71 -20.57 36.21
C SER A 194 -11.63 -20.51 34.68
N ILE A 195 -12.09 -21.56 33.98
CA ILE A 195 -11.88 -21.74 32.54
C ILE A 195 -12.64 -20.70 31.73
N ARG A 196 -11.93 -20.13 30.75
CA ARG A 196 -12.45 -19.15 29.80
C ARG A 196 -12.02 -19.52 28.39
N ILE A 197 -12.97 -19.47 27.46
CA ILE A 197 -12.71 -19.61 26.04
C ILE A 197 -13.00 -18.26 25.38
N GLU A 198 -12.06 -17.80 24.57
CA GLU A 198 -12.17 -16.52 23.86
C GLU A 198 -11.76 -16.70 22.40
N ASN A 199 -12.46 -16.01 21.51
CA ASN A 199 -12.12 -15.91 20.10
C ASN A 199 -12.07 -14.45 19.69
N ARG A 200 -10.90 -13.98 19.22
CA ARG A 200 -10.66 -12.57 18.82
C ARG A 200 -11.07 -11.55 19.91
N GLY A 201 -10.87 -11.90 21.18
CA GLY A 201 -11.21 -11.06 22.33
C GLY A 201 -12.68 -11.10 22.76
N LEU A 202 -13.50 -11.96 22.15
CA LEU A 202 -14.90 -12.18 22.55
C LEU A 202 -15.03 -13.50 23.30
N LYS A 203 -15.73 -13.47 24.44
CA LYS A 203 -16.02 -14.67 25.24
C LYS A 203 -16.90 -15.64 24.44
N VAL A 204 -16.45 -16.88 24.36
CA VAL A 204 -17.20 -18.00 23.78
C VAL A 204 -17.89 -18.76 24.92
N GLY A 205 -19.15 -19.14 24.71
CA GLY A 205 -19.87 -19.99 25.65
C GLY A 205 -19.21 -21.36 25.76
N ALA A 206 -18.86 -21.75 26.99
CA ALA A 206 -18.30 -23.05 27.31
C ALA A 206 -19.10 -23.66 28.46
N HIS A 207 -19.32 -24.97 28.39
CA HIS A 207 -19.95 -25.77 29.43
C HIS A 207 -18.90 -26.72 30.01
N VAL A 208 -18.70 -26.62 31.32
CA VAL A 208 -17.77 -27.47 32.06
C VAL A 208 -18.56 -28.64 32.63
N ILE A 209 -18.09 -29.85 32.31
CA ILE A 209 -18.57 -31.11 32.86
C ILE A 209 -17.57 -31.49 33.95
N ASP A 210 -18.00 -31.37 35.19
CA ASP A 210 -17.31 -31.85 36.38
C ASP A 210 -18.22 -32.92 37.01
N GLN A 211 -17.86 -34.19 36.86
CA GLN A 211 -18.73 -35.30 37.31
C GLN A 211 -18.69 -35.52 38.82
N ASN A 212 -17.57 -35.24 39.46
CA ASN A 212 -17.35 -35.52 40.88
C ASN A 212 -17.45 -34.25 41.76
N HIS A 213 -17.66 -33.09 41.14
CA HIS A 213 -17.83 -31.78 41.77
C HIS A 213 -16.63 -31.35 42.62
N ASN A 214 -15.42 -31.72 42.20
CA ASN A 214 -14.18 -31.41 42.93
C ASN A 214 -13.44 -30.18 42.38
N ASP A 215 -13.92 -29.59 41.29
CA ASP A 215 -13.34 -28.42 40.60
C ASP A 215 -11.93 -28.64 40.02
N TYR A 216 -11.49 -29.89 39.93
CA TYR A 216 -10.26 -30.32 39.26
C TYR A 216 -10.59 -30.98 37.93
N PHE A 217 -9.67 -30.87 36.97
CA PHE A 217 -9.89 -31.51 35.68
C PHE A 217 -9.44 -32.97 35.66
N ASP A 218 -10.37 -33.91 35.82
CA ASP A 218 -10.09 -35.34 35.90
C ASP A 218 -10.37 -36.10 34.59
N ASN A 219 -10.13 -37.41 34.61
CA ASN A 219 -10.31 -38.30 33.45
C ASN A 219 -11.76 -38.45 32.96
N THR A 220 -12.73 -38.08 33.79
CA THR A 220 -14.18 -38.16 33.49
C THR A 220 -14.79 -36.84 33.05
N ASP A 221 -14.01 -35.77 33.13
CA ASP A 221 -14.49 -34.40 32.96
C ASP A 221 -14.34 -33.94 31.51
N GLY A 222 -14.90 -32.78 31.20
CA GLY A 222 -14.77 -32.21 29.86
C GLY A 222 -15.19 -30.76 29.76
N ILE A 223 -14.64 -30.06 28.78
CA ILE A 223 -15.03 -28.69 28.46
C ILE A 223 -15.66 -28.70 27.07
N VAL A 224 -16.95 -28.43 27.00
CA VAL A 224 -17.71 -28.41 25.75
C VAL A 224 -17.93 -26.98 25.30
N PHE A 225 -17.64 -26.66 24.04
CA PHE A 225 -17.87 -25.34 23.49
C PHE A 225 -18.27 -25.41 22.02
N TYR A 226 -18.99 -24.39 21.57
CA TYR A 226 -19.32 -24.23 20.16
C TYR A 226 -18.23 -23.41 19.47
N ALA A 227 -17.70 -23.93 18.37
CA ALA A 227 -16.66 -23.27 17.61
C ALA A 227 -17.11 -23.05 16.16
N GLU A 228 -16.76 -21.89 15.62
CA GLU A 228 -16.93 -21.59 14.21
C GLU A 228 -15.64 -21.90 13.47
N GLY A 229 -15.72 -22.75 12.45
CA GLY A 229 -14.63 -22.98 11.53
C GLY A 229 -14.30 -21.70 10.77
N LEU A 230 -13.05 -21.58 10.32
CA LEU A 230 -12.67 -20.50 9.42
C LEU A 230 -13.36 -20.73 8.06
N ILE A 231 -14.46 -20.02 7.81
CA ILE A 231 -15.14 -20.08 6.51
C ILE A 231 -14.44 -19.10 5.55
N ASN A 232 -13.96 -19.61 4.41
CA ASN A 232 -13.33 -18.84 3.32
C ASN A 232 -11.98 -18.21 3.67
N ASN A 233 -11.02 -19.00 4.11
CA ASN A 233 -9.65 -18.54 4.24
C ASN A 233 -8.79 -19.17 3.15
N LYS A 234 -8.40 -18.38 2.15
CA LYS A 234 -7.52 -18.77 1.03
C LYS A 234 -6.15 -19.35 1.43
N PHE A 235 -5.85 -19.37 2.73
CA PHE A 235 -4.60 -19.87 3.31
C PHE A 235 -4.77 -21.17 4.12
N THR A 236 -6.00 -21.65 4.31
CA THR A 236 -6.27 -22.91 5.06
C THR A 236 -7.24 -23.85 4.33
N ASP A 237 -7.89 -23.39 3.27
CA ASP A 237 -8.73 -24.22 2.41
C ASP A 237 -7.88 -24.76 1.24
N GLU A 238 -7.12 -25.84 1.48
CA GLU A 238 -6.52 -26.72 0.46
C GLU A 238 -7.27 -28.06 0.39
#